data_AF-N0B2K8-F1
#
_entry.id   AF-N0B2K8-F1
#
_cell.length_a   1.000
_cell.length_b   1.000
_cell.length_c   1.000
_cell.angle_alpha   90.00
_cell.angle_beta   90.00
_cell.angle_gamma   90.00
#
_symmetry.space_group_name_H-M   'P 1'
#
loop_
_entity.id
_entity.type
_entity.pdbx_description
1 polymer ?
#
loop_
_entity_poly.entity_id
_entity_poly.type
_entity_poly.pdbx_seq_one_letter_code
_entity_poly.pdbx_strand_id
1 'polypeptide(L)'
;MVFTAVLVLSCLFLILAPLFKWDSYVQFHSNEQNSAIGKEVLFSTLNELEFEYRMEKISENDYKKLKKQYESQISKVMKTDELKAEKTVDPSILAEVEREIEATMKLNKEKKEGGR
;
A
#
# COMPACT_ATOMS: atom_id res chain seq x y z
N MET A 1 18.70 -37.30 -35.42
CA MET A 1 17.52 -37.63 -34.60
C MET A 1 17.58 -37.07 -33.19
N VAL A 2 18.75 -37.07 -32.52
CA VAL A 2 18.89 -36.48 -31.17
C VAL A 2 18.70 -34.95 -31.18
N PHE A 3 19.30 -34.25 -32.16
CA PHE A 3 19.14 -32.79 -32.30
C PHE A 3 17.70 -32.33 -32.47
N THR A 4 16.92 -33.06 -33.28
CA THR A 4 15.49 -32.77 -33.50
C THR A 4 14.68 -33.01 -32.23
N ALA A 5 15.00 -34.05 -31.46
CA ALA A 5 14.34 -34.33 -30.19
C ALA A 5 14.61 -33.25 -29.13
N VAL A 6 15.86 -32.76 -29.04
CA VAL A 6 16.24 -31.68 -28.11
C VAL A 6 15.51 -30.38 -28.44
N LEU A 7 15.41 -30.03 -29.73
CA LEU A 7 14.73 -28.82 -30.20
C LEU A 7 13.21 -28.87 -29.91
N VAL A 8 12.58 -30.03 -30.15
CA VAL A 8 11.16 -30.22 -29.83
C VAL A 8 10.92 -30.13 -28.33
N LEU A 9 11.74 -30.78 -27.50
CA LEU A 9 11.63 -30.72 -26.04
C LEU A 9 11.84 -29.30 -25.50
N SER A 10 12.78 -28.53 -26.05
CA SER A 10 13.00 -27.15 -25.62
C SER A 10 11.84 -26.24 -25.98
N CYS A 11 11.27 -26.37 -27.18
CA CYS A 11 10.08 -25.60 -27.57
C CYS A 11 8.90 -25.94 -26.66
N LEU A 12 8.69 -27.22 -26.37
CA LEU A 12 7.60 -27.67 -25.50
C LEU A 12 7.80 -27.13 -24.07
N PHE A 13 9.02 -27.14 -23.56
CA PHE A 13 9.36 -26.55 -22.26
C PHE A 13 9.10 -25.03 -22.22
N LEU A 14 9.47 -24.27 -23.25
CA LEU A 14 9.21 -22.82 -23.30
C LEU A 14 7.72 -22.47 -23.32
N ILE A 15 6.88 -23.34 -23.89
CA ILE A 15 5.42 -23.18 -23.91
C ILE A 15 4.80 -23.57 -22.56
N LEU A 16 5.31 -24.62 -21.91
CA LEU A 16 4.80 -25.09 -20.61
C LEU A 16 5.32 -24.26 -19.42
N ALA A 17 6.52 -23.69 -19.50
CA ALA A 17 7.13 -22.86 -18.47
C ALA A 17 6.24 -21.70 -17.97
N PRO A 18 5.59 -20.89 -18.83
CA PRO A 18 4.73 -19.80 -18.35
C PRO A 18 3.44 -20.29 -17.67
N LEU A 19 3.01 -21.53 -17.91
CA LEU A 19 1.84 -22.12 -17.23
C LEU A 19 2.16 -22.52 -15.78
N PHE A 20 3.43 -22.71 -15.43
CA PHE A 20 3.85 -23.14 -14.09
C PHE A 20 4.19 -21.99 -13.14
N LYS A 21 3.86 -20.75 -13.53
CA LYS A 21 3.89 -19.51 -12.73
C LYS A 21 4.81 -19.56 -11.51
N TRP A 22 6.06 -19.18 -11.70
CA TRP A 22 6.85 -18.59 -10.62
C TRP A 22 6.33 -17.18 -10.34
N ASP A 23 5.32 -17.09 -9.47
CA ASP A 23 4.64 -15.87 -9.02
C ASP A 23 5.53 -14.87 -8.24
N SER A 24 6.86 -14.89 -8.41
CA SER A 24 7.77 -14.14 -7.51
C SER A 24 8.73 -13.17 -8.17
N TYR A 25 8.76 -13.03 -9.50
CA TYR A 25 9.74 -12.11 -10.14
C TYR A 25 9.22 -10.68 -10.40
N VAL A 26 7.91 -10.41 -10.26
CA VAL A 26 7.34 -9.10 -10.64
C VAL A 26 7.11 -8.17 -9.43
N GLN A 27 7.55 -8.52 -8.22
CA GLN A 27 7.15 -7.81 -7.00
C GLN A 27 8.20 -6.86 -6.40
N PHE A 28 9.44 -6.80 -6.91
CA PHE A 28 10.53 -6.16 -6.17
C PHE A 28 10.88 -4.70 -6.53
N HIS A 29 10.29 -4.10 -7.57
CA HIS A 29 10.65 -2.71 -7.96
C HIS A 29 9.49 -1.73 -8.17
N SER A 30 8.26 -2.14 -7.86
CA SER A 30 7.07 -1.35 -8.16
C SER A 30 6.19 -1.03 -6.95
N ASN A 31 6.58 -1.48 -5.75
CA ASN A 31 5.73 -1.51 -4.57
C ASN A 31 5.36 -0.12 -4.01
N GLU A 32 6.19 0.89 -4.19
CA GLU A 32 5.91 2.22 -3.62
C GLU A 32 5.02 3.07 -4.53
N GLN A 33 5.36 3.16 -5.82
CA GLN A 33 4.58 3.92 -6.79
C GLN A 33 3.23 3.26 -7.12
N ASN A 34 3.16 1.92 -7.17
CA ASN A 34 1.88 1.21 -7.34
C ASN A 34 0.98 1.27 -6.10
N SER A 35 1.53 1.45 -4.88
CA SER A 35 0.72 1.58 -3.66
C SER A 35 -0.04 2.91 -3.65
N ALA A 36 0.64 4.00 -4.02
CA ALA A 36 0.02 5.32 -4.14
C ALA A 36 -1.05 5.37 -5.25
N ILE A 37 -0.74 4.81 -6.43
CA ILE A 37 -1.69 4.70 -7.54
C ILE A 37 -2.88 3.82 -7.15
N GLY A 38 -2.64 2.70 -6.46
CA GLY A 38 -3.69 1.81 -5.99
C GLY A 38 -4.64 2.47 -4.99
N LYS A 39 -4.11 3.32 -4.10
CA LYS A 39 -4.91 4.10 -3.14
C LYS A 39 -5.86 5.06 -3.85
N GLU A 40 -5.34 5.89 -4.76
CA GLU A 40 -6.13 6.86 -5.51
C GLU A 40 -7.26 6.20 -6.30
N VAL A 41 -6.95 5.08 -6.97
CA VAL A 41 -7.94 4.30 -7.71
C VAL A 41 -9.05 3.76 -6.79
N LEU A 42 -8.71 3.24 -5.61
CA LEU A 42 -9.72 2.74 -4.65
C LEU A 42 -10.64 3.86 -4.14
N PHE A 43 -10.10 5.05 -3.84
CA PHE A 43 -10.91 6.19 -3.42
C PHE A 43 -11.80 6.71 -4.56
N SER A 44 -11.27 6.80 -5.77
CA SER A 44 -12.04 7.19 -6.95
C SER A 44 -13.17 6.20 -7.25
N THR A 45 -12.88 4.90 -7.15
CA THR A 45 -13.87 3.83 -7.34
C THR A 45 -14.99 3.90 -6.30
N LEU A 46 -14.64 4.15 -5.03
CA LEU A 46 -15.65 4.32 -3.98
C LEU A 46 -16.54 5.54 -4.25
N ASN A 47 -15.95 6.65 -4.71
CA ASN A 47 -16.71 7.86 -5.04
C ASN A 47 -17.65 7.65 -6.24
N GLU A 48 -17.20 6.94 -7.28
CA GLU A 48 -18.04 6.56 -8.43
C GLU A 48 -19.18 5.65 -7.97
N LEU A 49 -18.91 4.65 -7.13
CA LEU A 49 -19.94 3.77 -6.56
C LEU A 49 -21.02 4.56 -5.81
N GLU A 50 -20.62 5.55 -5.01
CA GLU A 50 -21.56 6.44 -4.32
C GLU A 50 -22.36 7.31 -5.28
N PHE A 51 -21.73 7.77 -6.35
CA PHE A 51 -22.40 8.51 -7.41
C PHE A 51 -23.45 7.62 -8.11
N GLU A 52 -23.10 6.40 -8.50
CA GLU A 52 -24.03 5.45 -9.13
C GLU A 52 -25.22 5.12 -8.24
N TYR A 53 -25.00 4.95 -6.93
CA TYR A 53 -26.07 4.77 -5.95
C TYR A 53 -26.98 6.01 -5.86
N ARG A 54 -26.41 7.21 -5.76
CA ARG A 54 -27.18 8.47 -5.75
C ARG A 54 -27.98 8.69 -7.03
N MET A 55 -27.53 8.11 -8.13
CA MET A 55 -28.21 8.13 -9.43
C MET A 55 -29.18 6.96 -9.61
N GLU A 56 -29.48 6.20 -8.55
CA GLU A 56 -30.41 5.06 -8.53
C GLU A 56 -30.05 3.96 -9.56
N LYS A 57 -28.78 3.88 -9.99
CA LYS A 57 -28.30 2.87 -10.95
C LYS A 57 -28.10 1.49 -10.31
N ILE A 58 -27.92 1.45 -9.00
CA ILE A 58 -27.64 0.23 -8.24
C ILE A 58 -28.55 0.14 -7.01
N SER A 59 -28.86 -1.08 -6.58
CA SER A 59 -29.71 -1.28 -5.40
C SER A 59 -28.99 -0.89 -4.11
N GLU A 60 -29.74 -0.50 -3.08
CA GLU A 60 -29.19 -0.20 -1.75
C GLU A 60 -28.42 -1.39 -1.17
N ASN A 61 -28.88 -2.61 -1.43
CA ASN A 61 -28.23 -3.82 -0.91
C ASN A 61 -26.87 -4.07 -1.58
N ASP A 62 -26.80 -3.90 -2.90
CA ASP A 62 -25.54 -4.03 -3.65
C ASP A 62 -24.57 -2.91 -3.29
N TYR A 63 -25.07 -1.68 -3.17
CA TYR A 63 -24.30 -0.54 -2.69
C TYR A 63 -23.68 -0.82 -1.33
N LYS A 64 -24.47 -1.21 -0.32
CA LYS A 64 -23.97 -1.51 1.03
C LYS A 64 -22.89 -2.59 1.03
N LYS A 65 -23.09 -3.64 0.23
CA LYS A 65 -22.12 -4.74 0.10
C LYS A 65 -20.81 -4.25 -0.51
N LEU A 66 -20.88 -3.59 -1.66
CA LEU A 66 -19.71 -3.10 -2.39
C LEU A 66 -18.97 -2.02 -1.59
N LYS A 67 -19.69 -1.08 -1.00
CA LYS A 67 -19.12 0.00 -0.16
C LYS A 67 -18.27 -0.58 0.96
N LYS A 68 -18.81 -1.56 1.70
CA LYS A 68 -18.08 -2.25 2.78
C LYS A 68 -16.81 -2.94 2.29
N GLN A 69 -16.85 -3.54 1.09
CA GLN A 69 -15.67 -4.18 0.50
C GLN A 69 -14.58 -3.17 0.14
N TYR A 70 -14.94 -2.05 -0.49
CA TYR A 70 -13.97 -1.00 -0.85
C TYR A 70 -13.42 -0.28 0.39
N GLU A 71 -14.25 0.07 1.36
CA GLU A 71 -13.81 0.64 2.65
C GLU A 71 -12.81 -0.30 3.36
N SER A 72 -13.08 -1.62 3.35
CA SER A 72 -12.15 -2.60 3.92
C SER A 72 -10.81 -2.62 3.17
N GLN A 73 -10.81 -2.55 1.84
CA GLN A 73 -9.57 -2.49 1.05
C GLN A 73 -8.77 -1.21 1.33
N ILE A 74 -9.44 -0.05 1.37
CA ILE A 74 -8.83 1.24 1.73
C ILE A 74 -8.18 1.16 3.11
N SER A 75 -8.88 0.60 4.10
CA SER A 75 -8.35 0.48 5.46
C SER A 75 -7.07 -0.37 5.53
N LYS A 76 -6.94 -1.40 4.69
CA LYS A 76 -5.74 -2.25 4.62
C LYS A 76 -4.57 -1.51 3.99
N VAL A 77 -4.84 -0.75 2.92
CA VAL A 77 -3.81 0.07 2.25
C VAL A 77 -3.30 1.14 3.21
N MET A 78 -4.19 1.86 3.90
CA MET A 78 -3.79 2.90 4.87
C MET A 78 -2.93 2.35 6.01
N LYS A 79 -3.31 1.21 6.60
CA LYS A 79 -2.49 0.56 7.65
C LYS A 79 -1.13 0.11 7.13
N THR A 80 -1.06 -0.32 5.87
CA THR A 80 0.21 -0.71 5.25
C THR A 80 1.11 0.50 5.02
N ASP A 81 0.54 1.63 4.60
CA ASP A 81 1.27 2.89 4.45
C ASP A 81 1.80 3.41 5.81
N GLU A 82 0.99 3.33 6.88
CA GLU A 82 1.41 3.69 8.25
C GLU A 82 2.57 2.84 8.76
N LEU A 83 2.48 1.51 8.60
CA LEU A 83 3.55 0.58 9.00
C LEU A 83 4.84 0.77 8.17
N LYS A 84 4.72 1.13 6.90
CA LYS A 84 5.88 1.50 6.07
C LYS A 84 6.53 2.78 6.58
N ALA A 85 5.73 3.81 6.88
CA ALA A 85 6.24 5.08 7.39
C ALA A 85 7.00 4.89 8.72
N GLU A 86 6.48 4.06 9.63
CA GLU A 86 7.13 3.74 10.91
C GLU A 86 8.46 2.99 10.73
N LYS A 87 8.52 2.07 9.75
CA LYS A 87 9.73 1.27 9.49
C LYS A 87 10.87 2.04 8.81
N THR A 88 10.57 3.15 8.14
CA THR A 88 11.56 3.96 7.41
C THR A 88 12.17 5.11 8.21
N VAL A 89 11.76 5.31 9.48
CA VAL A 89 12.32 6.37 10.31
C VAL A 89 13.74 6.00 10.72
N ASP A 90 14.72 6.81 10.31
CA ASP A 90 16.11 6.64 10.72
C ASP A 90 16.25 6.85 12.24
N PRO A 91 16.79 5.88 13.00
CA PRO A 91 16.91 5.98 14.45
C PRO A 91 17.78 7.16 14.91
N SER A 92 18.72 7.63 14.07
CA SER A 92 19.52 8.82 14.38
C SER A 92 18.70 10.11 14.32
N ILE A 93 17.77 10.21 13.36
CA ILE A 93 16.86 11.35 13.22
C ILE A 93 15.82 11.34 14.35
N LEU A 94 15.33 10.15 14.73
CA LEU A 94 14.41 10.02 15.86
C LEU A 94 15.06 10.49 17.17
N ALA A 95 16.31 10.09 17.43
CA ALA A 95 17.05 10.50 18.62
C ALA A 95 17.32 12.01 18.66
N GLU A 96 17.58 12.63 17.50
CA GLU A 96 17.74 14.08 17.39
C GLU A 96 16.44 14.82 17.73
N VAL A 97 15.31 14.38 17.16
CA VAL A 97 14.00 14.96 17.44
C VAL A 97 13.64 14.84 18.93
N GLU A 98 13.92 13.69 19.54
CA GLU A 98 13.64 13.45 20.96
C GLU A 98 14.47 14.39 21.86
N ARG A 99 15.73 14.64 21.50
CA ARG A 99 16.61 15.61 22.16
C ARG A 99 16.07 17.04 22.05
N GLU A 100 15.63 17.46 20.86
CA GLU A 100 15.03 18.79 20.66
C GLU A 100 13.73 18.97 21.46
N ILE A 101 12.87 17.95 21.49
CA ILE A 101 11.63 17.97 22.27
C ILE A 101 11.95 18.13 23.77
N GLU A 102 12.91 17.37 24.29
CA GLU A 102 13.30 17.44 25.71
C GLU A 102 13.88 18.81 26.08
N ALA A 103 14.74 19.37 25.23
CA ALA A 103 15.27 20.72 25.42
C ALA A 103 14.15 21.77 25.45
N THR A 104 13.18 21.66 24.54
CA THR A 104 12.05 22.59 24.45
C THR A 104 11.12 22.46 25.66
N MET A 105 10.88 21.24 26.16
CA MET A 105 10.08 21.01 27.36
C MET A 105 10.74 21.58 28.62
N LYS A 106 12.07 21.43 28.76
CA LYS A 106 12.84 22.00 29.88
C LYS A 106 12.76 23.53 29.88
N LEU A 107 13.01 24.15 28.73
CA LEU A 107 12.91 25.62 28.57
C LEU A 107 11.51 26.15 28.91
N ASN A 108 10.45 25.45 28.49
CA ASN A 108 9.07 25.85 28.82
C ASN A 108 8.73 25.66 30.30
N LYS A 109 9.31 24.66 30.97
CA LYS A 109 9.11 24.43 32.40
C LYS A 109 9.82 25.51 33.23
N GLU A 110 11.05 25.86 32.88
CA GLU A 110 11.82 26.95 33.50
C GLU A 110 11.13 28.30 33.32
N LYS A 111 10.56 28.57 32.13
CA LYS A 111 9.74 29.78 31.89
C LYS A 111 8.45 29.82 32.71
N LYS A 112 7.85 28.67 33.02
CA LYS A 112 6.67 28.59 33.89
C LYS A 112 7.01 28.74 35.39
N GLU A 113 8.21 28.35 35.79
CA GLU A 113 8.67 28.42 37.19
C GLU A 113 9.33 29.78 37.53
N GLY A 114 9.97 30.47 36.57
CA GLY A 114 10.56 31.80 36.75
C GLY A 114 9.62 32.99 36.50
N GLY A 115 8.35 32.74 36.20
CA GLY A 115 7.32 33.76 35.95
C GLY A 115 6.45 34.09 37.17
N ARG A 116 7.04 34.14 38.37
CA ARG A 116 6.36 34.49 39.62
C ARG A 116 7.02 35.67 40.30
#